data_AF-Q6IZ97-F1
#
_entry.id   AF-Q6IZ97-F1
#
_cell.length_a   1.000
_cell.length_b   1.000
_cell.length_c   1.000
_cell.angle_alpha   90.00
_cell.angle_beta   90.00
_cell.angle_gamma   90.00
#
_symmetry.space_group_name_H-M   'P 1'
#
loop_
_entity.id
_entity.type
_entity.pdbx_description
1 polymer ?
#
loop_
_entity_poly.entity_id
_entity_poly.type
_entity_poly.pdbx_seq_one_letter_code
_entity_poly.pdbx_strand_id
1 'polypeptide(L)'
;FIMGHSNGCELAMWMATETRGAELLGIELAGTGWHYQPEAREILTTATGEHRWVGLYDLLWHPQRLYPPEVLNAAIISSSAPAYEEQMMADWTRRTSLELVPAVRVPVHFSIAQ
;
A
#
# COMPACT_ATOMS: atom_id res chain seq x y z
N PHE A 1 15.01 12.26 -3.70
CA PHE A 1 14.28 11.57 -2.63
C PHE A 1 12.89 11.26 -3.14
N ILE A 2 12.35 10.08 -2.83
CA ILE A 2 11.01 9.65 -3.26
C ILE A 2 10.26 9.10 -2.05
N MET A 3 8.95 9.35 -1.97
CA MET A 3 8.08 8.75 -0.96
C MET A 3 7.02 7.89 -1.65
N GLY A 4 6.88 6.67 -1.18
CA GLY A 4 5.80 5.74 -1.53
C GLY A 4 4.84 5.60 -0.35
N HIS A 5 3.54 5.57 -0.67
CA HIS A 5 2.48 5.33 0.31
C HIS A 5 1.61 4.14 -0.14
N SER A 6 1.27 3.24 0.79
CA SER A 6 0.47 2.04 0.53
C SER A 6 1.06 1.24 -0.64
N ASN A 7 0.26 0.86 -1.64
CA ASN A 7 0.70 0.18 -2.86
C ASN A 7 1.83 0.92 -3.61
N GLY A 8 1.90 2.25 -3.51
CA GLY A 8 2.97 3.05 -4.12
C GLY A 8 4.36 2.79 -3.54
N CYS A 9 4.46 2.10 -2.40
CA CYS A 9 5.74 1.67 -1.83
C CYS A 9 6.49 0.69 -2.75
N GLU A 10 5.77 -0.17 -3.45
CA GLU A 10 6.38 -1.13 -4.38
C GLU A 10 7.08 -0.40 -5.54
N LEU A 11 6.37 0.54 -6.16
CA LEU A 11 6.95 1.37 -7.22
C LEU A 11 8.15 2.21 -6.72
N ALA A 12 8.07 2.76 -5.51
CA ALA A 12 9.20 3.47 -4.91
C ALA A 12 10.44 2.58 -4.73
N MET A 13 10.23 1.32 -4.35
CA MET A 13 11.31 0.34 -4.25
C MET A 13 11.87 -0.03 -5.63
N TRP A 14 11.04 -0.28 -6.64
CA TRP A 14 11.49 -0.51 -8.02
C TRP A 14 12.34 0.65 -8.56
N MET A 15 11.90 1.90 -8.37
CA MET A 15 12.68 3.07 -8.79
C MET A 15 14.03 3.17 -8.07
N ALA A 16 14.13 2.69 -6.83
CA ALA A 16 15.37 2.66 -6.07
C ALA A 16 16.34 1.54 -6.50
N THR A 17 15.85 0.48 -7.15
CA THR A 17 16.69 -0.60 -7.69
C THR A 17 17.22 -0.31 -9.10
N GLU A 18 16.60 0.62 -9.81
CA GLU A 18 17.01 1.02 -11.16
C GLU A 18 18.37 1.73 -11.18
N THR A 19 18.98 1.81 -12.37
CA THR A 19 20.32 2.43 -12.53
C THR A 19 20.40 3.85 -11.97
N ARG A 20 19.35 4.66 -12.21
CA ARG A 20 19.24 6.03 -11.67
C ARG A 20 18.81 6.07 -10.20
N GLY A 21 18.33 4.96 -9.65
CA GLY A 21 17.94 4.82 -8.25
C GLY A 21 19.11 5.04 -7.30
N ALA A 22 20.34 4.70 -7.73
CA ALA A 22 21.56 4.97 -6.97
C ALA A 22 21.85 6.47 -6.76
N GLU A 23 21.23 7.37 -7.53
CA GLU A 23 21.35 8.82 -7.39
C GLU A 23 20.35 9.40 -6.38
N LEU A 24 19.43 8.59 -5.85
CA LEU A 24 18.46 9.06 -4.88
C LEU A 24 19.12 9.30 -3.52
N LEU A 25 18.78 10.44 -2.91
CA LEU A 25 19.14 10.73 -1.51
C LEU A 25 18.55 9.72 -0.50
N GLY A 26 17.56 8.95 -0.90
CA GLY A 26 16.82 8.00 -0.07
C GLY A 26 15.38 7.82 -0.53
N ILE A 27 14.71 6.83 0.05
CA ILE A 27 13.28 6.59 -0.11
C ILE A 27 12.55 6.56 1.23
N GLU A 28 11.28 6.90 1.22
CA GLU A 28 10.36 6.70 2.34
C GLU A 28 9.22 5.76 1.96
N LEU A 29 8.91 4.83 2.86
CA LEU A 29 7.82 3.85 2.72
C LEU A 29 6.82 4.06 3.87
N ALA A 30 5.58 4.39 3.53
CA ALA A 30 4.52 4.68 4.49
C ALA A 30 3.27 3.86 4.21
N GLY A 31 2.57 3.42 5.26
CA GLY A 31 1.32 2.66 5.14
C GLY A 31 1.50 1.28 4.50
N THR A 32 2.71 0.70 4.54
CA THR A 32 3.01 -0.66 4.07
C THR A 32 3.86 -1.40 5.10
N GLY A 33 3.93 -2.72 5.00
CA GLY A 33 4.79 -3.53 5.85
C GLY A 33 4.65 -5.02 5.59
N TRP A 34 5.07 -5.82 6.57
CA TRP A 34 5.09 -7.30 6.49
C TRP A 34 3.90 -7.90 7.22
N HIS A 35 3.36 -7.19 8.20
CA HIS A 35 2.32 -7.70 9.07
C HIS A 35 1.10 -6.79 9.02
N TYR A 36 -0.03 -7.35 8.59
CA TYR A 36 -1.32 -6.70 8.78
C TYR A 36 -1.63 -6.61 10.27
N GLN A 37 -2.14 -5.46 10.69
CA GLN A 37 -2.84 -5.34 11.97
C GLN A 37 -4.00 -6.35 12.01
N PRO A 38 -4.29 -7.00 13.15
CA PRO A 38 -5.28 -8.07 13.24
C PRO A 38 -6.65 -7.67 12.68
N GLU A 39 -7.15 -6.49 13.05
CA GLU A 39 -8.45 -5.97 12.62
C GLU A 39 -8.45 -5.67 11.11
N ALA A 40 -7.33 -5.16 10.59
CA ALA A 40 -7.15 -4.94 9.16
C ALA A 40 -7.13 -6.28 8.40
N ARG A 41 -6.48 -7.31 8.96
CA ARG A 41 -6.37 -8.62 8.35
C ARG A 41 -7.74 -9.26 8.14
N GLU A 42 -8.64 -9.18 9.12
CA GLU A 42 -9.99 -9.74 8.99
C GLU A 42 -10.80 -9.08 7.87
N ILE A 43 -10.74 -7.75 7.78
CA ILE A 43 -11.41 -6.97 6.72
C ILE A 43 -10.77 -7.26 5.34
N LEU A 44 -9.44 -7.35 5.27
CA LEU A 44 -8.72 -7.53 4.01
C LEU A 44 -8.76 -8.97 3.48
N THR A 45 -8.94 -9.97 4.35
CA THR A 45 -9.00 -11.40 3.95
C THR A 45 -10.39 -11.85 3.50
N THR A 46 -11.44 -11.09 3.85
CA THR A 46 -12.83 -11.40 3.48
C THR A 46 -13.26 -10.75 2.16
N ALA A 47 -12.48 -9.81 1.64
CA ALA A 47 -12.70 -9.21 0.34
C ALA A 47 -12.16 -10.09 -0.78
N THR A 48 -13.07 -10.71 -1.53
CA THR A 48 -12.76 -11.36 -2.81
C THR A 48 -13.09 -10.38 -3.94
N GLY A 49 -12.52 -10.56 -5.14
CA GLY A 49 -12.72 -9.66 -6.29
C GLY A 49 -14.18 -9.42 -6.70
N GLU A 50 -15.12 -10.24 -6.22
CA GLU A 50 -16.57 -10.07 -6.43
C GLU A 50 -17.28 -9.35 -5.27
N HIS A 51 -16.69 -9.31 -4.08
CA HIS A 51 -17.27 -8.72 -2.87
C HIS A 51 -16.60 -7.39 -2.55
N ARG A 52 -17.36 -6.30 -2.73
CA ARG A 52 -16.97 -4.95 -2.30
C ARG A 52 -16.49 -5.01 -0.85
N TRP A 53 -15.31 -4.45 -0.57
CA TRP A 53 -14.66 -4.43 0.75
C TRP A 53 -15.60 -3.94 1.87
N VAL A 54 -16.33 -4.85 2.52
CA VAL A 54 -17.20 -4.52 3.65
C VAL A 54 -16.31 -4.20 4.84
N GLY A 55 -16.42 -2.99 5.41
CA GLY A 55 -15.61 -2.55 6.54
C GLY A 55 -14.32 -1.81 6.20
N LEU A 56 -13.89 -1.77 4.92
CA LEU A 56 -12.73 -0.94 4.53
C LEU A 56 -12.96 0.55 4.81
N TYR A 57 -14.23 0.99 4.71
CA TYR A 57 -14.55 2.37 5.05
C TYR A 57 -14.32 2.70 6.52
N ASP A 58 -14.65 1.77 7.41
CA ASP A 58 -14.41 1.93 8.84
C ASP A 58 -12.91 1.83 9.18
N LEU A 59 -12.10 1.21 8.33
CA LEU A 59 -10.65 1.19 8.50
C LEU A 59 -9.99 2.51 8.04
N LEU A 60 -10.44 3.07 6.92
CA LEU A 60 -9.79 4.23 6.29
C LEU A 60 -10.36 5.58 6.75
N TRP A 61 -11.66 5.68 7.04
CA TRP A 61 -12.35 6.94 7.33
C TRP A 61 -12.96 7.00 8.74
N HIS A 62 -12.30 6.38 9.72
CA HIS A 62 -12.68 6.47 11.12
C HIS A 62 -11.87 7.53 11.89
N PRO A 63 -12.46 8.25 12.87
CA PRO A 63 -13.89 8.29 13.16
C PRO A 63 -14.67 9.12 12.13
N GLN A 64 -15.83 8.61 11.72
CA GLN A 64 -16.68 9.17 10.65
C GLN A 64 -16.98 10.67 10.81
N ARG A 65 -17.10 11.17 12.05
CA ARG A 65 -17.34 12.60 12.35
C ARG A 65 -16.28 13.56 11.78
N LEU A 66 -15.10 13.06 11.39
CA LEU A 66 -14.02 13.86 10.81
C LEU A 66 -14.13 14.00 9.29
N TYR A 67 -15.05 13.28 8.66
CA TYR A 67 -15.17 13.23 7.21
C TYR A 67 -16.56 13.74 6.78
N PRO A 68 -16.64 14.54 5.71
CA PRO A 68 -17.92 14.94 5.14
C PRO A 68 -18.78 13.71 4.77
N PRO A 69 -20.12 13.77 4.89
CA PRO A 69 -21.00 12.66 4.51
C PRO A 69 -20.78 12.17 3.07
N GLU A 70 -20.36 13.05 2.17
CA GLU A 70 -20.04 12.72 0.79
C GLU A 70 -18.86 11.77 0.70
N VAL A 71 -17.85 11.86 1.58
CA VAL A 71 -16.70 10.95 1.61
C VAL A 71 -17.12 9.56 2.11
N LEU A 72 -18.02 9.53 3.09
CA LEU A 72 -18.51 8.30 3.71
C LEU A 72 -19.52 7.55 2.82
N ASN A 73 -20.31 8.31 2.05
CA ASN A 73 -21.35 7.78 1.15
C ASN A 73 -20.91 7.70 -0.32
N ALA A 74 -19.74 8.25 -0.68
CA ALA A 74 -19.20 8.15 -2.03
C ALA A 74 -18.76 6.72 -2.31
N ALA A 75 -19.75 5.93 -2.70
CA ALA A 75 -19.58 4.66 -3.34
C ALA A 75 -18.90 4.75 -4.74
N ILE A 76 -18.42 5.92 -5.17
CA ILE A 76 -18.37 6.31 -6.60
C ILE A 76 -16.99 6.81 -7.08
N ILE A 77 -15.98 7.02 -6.24
CA ILE A 77 -14.59 7.16 -6.75
C ILE A 77 -13.88 5.83 -6.54
N SER A 78 -14.40 4.79 -7.21
CA SER A 78 -13.75 3.50 -7.32
C SER A 78 -13.55 3.22 -8.79
N SER A 79 -12.30 3.32 -9.24
CA SER A 79 -11.89 2.70 -10.49
C SER A 79 -11.52 1.26 -10.16
N SER A 80 -11.81 0.33 -11.07
CA SER A 80 -11.22 -1.01 -10.96
C SER A 80 -9.71 -0.86 -10.92
N ALA A 81 -9.08 -1.45 -9.89
CA ALA A 81 -7.63 -1.49 -9.82
C ALA A 81 -7.09 -2.14 -11.11
N PRO A 82 -6.03 -1.60 -11.74
CA PRO A 82 -5.35 -2.27 -12.82
C PRO A 82 -4.97 -3.70 -12.39
N ALA A 83 -5.03 -4.67 -13.31
CA ALA A 83 -4.68 -6.06 -13.01
C ALA A 83 -3.26 -6.22 -12.41
N TYR A 84 -2.36 -5.29 -12.74
CA TYR A 84 -1.04 -5.20 -12.12
C TYR A 84 -1.12 -5.02 -10.60
N GLU A 85 -1.95 -4.11 -10.11
CA GLU A 85 -2.06 -3.80 -8.68
C GLU A 85 -2.63 -4.98 -7.89
N GLU A 86 -3.59 -5.72 -8.47
CA GLU A 86 -4.14 -6.93 -7.86
C GLU A 86 -3.06 -8.00 -7.67
N GLN A 87 -2.29 -8.30 -8.72
CA GLN A 87 -1.20 -9.27 -8.66
C GLN A 87 -0.09 -8.82 -7.71
N MET A 88 0.29 -7.53 -7.77
CA MET A 88 1.28 -6.92 -6.89
C MET A 88 0.90 -7.09 -5.41
N MET A 89 -0.35 -6.79 -5.05
CA MET A 89 -0.81 -6.94 -3.66
C MET A 89 -0.72 -8.39 -3.17
N ALA A 90 -1.06 -9.36 -4.04
CA ALA A 90 -0.97 -10.78 -3.72
C ALA A 90 0.48 -11.26 -3.53
N ASP A 91 1.42 -10.71 -4.31
CA ASP A 91 2.83 -11.13 -4.32
C ASP A 91 3.71 -10.35 -3.34
N TRP A 92 3.25 -9.22 -2.82
CA TRP A 92 4.03 -8.29 -2.01
C TRP A 92 4.89 -8.97 -0.94
N THR A 93 4.28 -9.70 -0.01
CA THR A 93 4.99 -10.36 1.10
C THR A 93 5.63 -11.69 0.70
N ARG A 94 5.20 -12.29 -0.41
CA ARG A 94 5.63 -13.64 -0.82
C ARG A 94 6.82 -13.63 -1.77
N ARG A 95 6.98 -12.55 -2.54
CA ARG A 95 7.93 -12.49 -3.66
C ARG A 95 8.55 -11.12 -3.80
N THR A 96 7.73 -10.10 -4.08
CA THR A 96 8.24 -8.80 -4.54
C THR A 96 9.09 -8.09 -3.49
N SER A 97 8.66 -8.09 -2.22
CA SER A 97 9.47 -7.50 -1.15
C SER A 97 10.79 -8.26 -0.92
N LEU A 98 10.79 -9.59 -1.06
CA LEU A 98 12.01 -10.40 -0.90
C LEU A 98 13.03 -10.17 -2.01
N GLU A 99 12.58 -9.83 -3.22
CA GLU A 99 13.45 -9.46 -4.34
C GLU A 99 14.00 -8.03 -4.20
N LEU A 100 13.13 -7.08 -3.83
CA LEU A 100 13.47 -5.66 -3.81
C LEU A 100 14.31 -5.25 -2.59
N VAL A 101 14.01 -5.78 -1.40
CA VAL A 101 14.74 -5.44 -0.16
C VAL A 101 16.26 -5.58 -0.32
N PRO A 102 16.81 -6.71 -0.79
CA PRO A 102 18.25 -6.85 -0.97
C PRO A 102 18.79 -6.09 -2.18
N ALA A 103 17.96 -5.48 -3.03
CA ALA A 103 18.40 -4.72 -4.21
C ALA A 103 18.44 -3.21 -3.95
N VAL A 104 17.66 -2.69 -3.00
CA VAL A 104 17.72 -1.27 -2.60
C VAL A 104 19.08 -0.96 -1.95
N ARG A 105 19.72 0.13 -2.41
CA ARG A 105 21.07 0.56 -1.97
C ARG A 105 21.09 1.95 -1.33
N VAL A 106 19.97 2.65 -1.35
CA VAL A 106 19.82 3.99 -0.77
C VAL A 106 19.20 3.90 0.62
N PRO A 107 19.36 4.94 1.47
CA PRO A 107 18.71 4.97 2.78
C PRO A 107 17.18 4.81 2.66
N VAL A 108 16.60 4.02 3.57
CA VAL A 108 15.15 3.77 3.65
C VAL A 108 14.63 4.31 4.97
N HIS A 109 13.59 5.14 4.91
CA HIS A 109 12.85 5.63 6.07
C HIS A 109 11.44 5.02 6.09
N PHE A 110 10.99 4.58 7.25
CA PHE A 110 9.63 4.07 7.45
C PHE A 110 8.88 5.00 8.40
N SER A 111 7.79 5.61 7.92
CA SER A 111 7.07 6.63 8.71
C SER A 111 5.81 6.11 9.40
N ILE A 112 5.16 5.06 8.86
CA ILE A 112 4.01 4.35 9.46
C ILE A 112 3.99 2.94 8.83
N ALA A 113 4.75 1.99 9.38
CA ALA A 113 4.93 0.66 8.78
C ALA A 113 4.99 -0.43 9.86
N GLN A 114 4.54 -1.65 9.54
CA GLN A 114 4.49 -2.77 10.49
C GLN A 114 4.69 -4.15 9.88
#